data_AF-A0AAW8KHC8-F1
#
_entry.id   AF-A0AAW8KHC8-F1
#
_cell.length_a   1.000
_cell.length_b   1.000
_cell.length_c   1.000
_cell.angle_alpha   90.00
_cell.angle_beta   90.00
_cell.angle_gamma   90.00
#
_symmetry.space_group_name_H-M   'P 1'
#
loop_
_entity.id
_entity.type
_entity.pdbx_description
1 polymer ?
#
loop_
_entity_poly.entity_id
_entity_poly.type
_entity_poly.pdbx_seq_one_letter_code
_entity_poly.pdbx_strand_id
1 'polypeptide(L)'
;KILELISRNDIETQEELSDYLEREGYQVTQATVSRDIRELKLTKLSMSGGRQKYVALVETSEDLSEKYTRIFRDGFLSMDMAQNIL
;
A
#
# COMPACT_ATOMS: atom_id res chain seq x y z
N LYS A 1 3.67 -12.58 -2.05
CA LYS A 1 4.03 -12.19 -0.67
C LYS A 1 3.90 -10.69 -0.42
N ILE A 2 4.48 -9.79 -1.24
CA ILE A 2 4.34 -8.31 -1.08
C ILE A 2 2.87 -7.86 -0.92
N LEU A 3 1.97 -8.31 -1.80
CA LEU A 3 0.54 -7.98 -1.73
C LEU A 3 -0.13 -8.41 -0.41
N GLU A 4 0.28 -9.57 0.12
CA GLU A 4 -0.20 -10.07 1.42
C GLU A 4 0.28 -9.16 2.55
N LEU A 5 1.57 -8.79 2.56
CA LEU A 5 2.18 -7.95 3.58
C LEU A 5 1.55 -6.55 3.65
N ILE A 6 1.38 -5.88 2.51
CA ILE A 6 0.75 -4.55 2.46
C ILE A 6 -0.76 -4.59 2.76
N SER A 7 -1.40 -5.76 2.63
CA SER A 7 -2.82 -5.93 2.97
C SER A 7 -3.07 -6.19 4.46
N ARG A 8 -2.06 -6.72 5.16
CA ARG A 8 -2.13 -7.08 6.58
C ARG A 8 -1.47 -6.05 7.49
N ASN A 9 -0.52 -5.28 6.98
CA ASN A 9 0.26 -4.31 7.74
C ASN A 9 0.15 -2.92 7.09
N ASP A 10 0.26 -1.87 7.91
CA ASP A 10 0.34 -0.49 7.42
C ASP A 10 1.79 -0.16 7.05
N ILE A 11 2.19 -0.52 5.83
CA ILE A 11 3.56 -0.33 5.34
C ILE A 11 3.67 1.00 4.60
N GLU A 12 4.45 1.93 5.14
CA GLU A 12 4.58 3.31 4.64
C GLU A 12 5.82 3.49 3.75
N THR A 13 6.86 2.67 3.97
CA THR A 13 8.17 2.82 3.31
C THR A 13 8.67 1.51 2.67
N GLN A 14 9.63 1.65 1.76
CA GLN A 14 10.26 0.49 1.11
C GLN A 14 11.15 -0.29 2.09
N GLU A 15 11.73 0.41 3.07
CA GLU A 15 12.54 -0.19 4.13
C GLU A 15 11.67 -1.08 5.01
N GLU A 16 10.51 -0.58 5.47
CA GLU A 16 9.56 -1.41 6.20
C GLU A 16 9.11 -2.63 5.39
N LEU A 17 8.83 -2.47 4.10
CA LEU A 17 8.48 -3.60 3.24
C LEU A 17 9.62 -4.63 3.16
N SER A 18 10.87 -4.15 3.09
CA SER A 18 12.06 -5.01 3.08
C SER A 18 12.19 -5.77 4.39
N ASP A 19 12.05 -5.09 5.53
CA ASP A 19 12.12 -5.70 6.87
C ASP A 19 11.09 -6.80 7.06
N TYR A 20 9.85 -6.59 6.60
CA TYR A 20 8.81 -7.62 6.64
C TYR A 20 9.15 -8.82 5.73
N LEU A 21 9.70 -8.57 4.54
CA LEU A 21 10.12 -9.63 3.63
C LEU A 21 11.28 -10.45 4.22
N GLU A 22 12.27 -9.78 4.82
CA GLU A 22 13.40 -10.45 5.49
C GLU A 22 12.96 -11.28 6.69
N ARG A 23 12.01 -10.78 7.49
CA ARG A 23 11.39 -11.52 8.60
C ARG A 23 10.66 -12.78 8.14
N GLU A 24 10.08 -12.76 6.96
CA GLU A 24 9.45 -13.92 6.32
C GLU A 24 10.47 -14.84 5.62
N GLY A 25 11.77 -14.54 5.72
CA GLY A 25 12.88 -15.33 5.17
C GLY A 25 13.28 -14.98 3.74
N TYR A 26 12.78 -13.88 3.17
CA TYR A 26 13.15 -13.42 1.83
C TYR A 26 14.33 -12.45 1.90
N GLN A 27 15.47 -12.82 1.30
CA GLN A 27 16.57 -11.88 1.11
C GLN A 27 16.24 -10.95 -0.06
N VAL A 28 15.99 -9.68 0.26
CA VAL A 28 15.65 -8.66 -0.73
C VAL A 28 16.58 -7.45 -0.58
N THR A 29 16.77 -6.72 -1.67
CA THR A 29 17.47 -5.43 -1.65
C THR A 29 16.47 -4.32 -1.90
N GLN A 30 16.84 -3.09 -1.53
CA GLN A 30 16.04 -1.92 -1.85
C GLN A 30 15.76 -1.81 -3.37
N ALA A 31 16.71 -2.20 -4.23
CA ALA A 31 16.53 -2.20 -5.68
C ALA A 31 15.47 -3.22 -6.12
N THR A 32 15.46 -4.42 -5.53
CA THR A 32 14.45 -5.46 -5.78
C THR A 32 13.07 -4.97 -5.36
N VAL A 33 12.94 -4.45 -4.14
CA VAL A 33 11.66 -3.96 -3.60
C VAL A 33 11.13 -2.76 -4.40
N SER A 34 12.01 -1.84 -4.80
CA SER A 34 11.66 -0.70 -5.66
C SER A 34 11.14 -1.15 -7.03
N ARG A 35 11.76 -2.18 -7.62
CA ARG A 35 11.31 -2.78 -8.87
C ARG A 35 9.94 -3.44 -8.70
N ASP A 36 9.76 -4.24 -7.66
CA ASP A 36 8.49 -4.92 -7.40
C ASP A 36 7.34 -3.94 -7.16
N ILE A 37 7.57 -2.84 -6.43
CA ILE A 37 6.59 -1.76 -6.24
C ILE A 37 6.11 -1.21 -7.59
N ARG A 38 7.04 -1.00 -8.53
CA ARG A 38 6.72 -0.49 -9.88
C ARG A 38 5.98 -1.52 -10.71
N GLU A 39 6.46 -2.76 -10.73
CA GLU A 39 5.86 -3.85 -11.52
C GLU A 39 4.46 -4.21 -11.01
N LEU A 40 4.25 -4.22 -9.70
CA LEU A 40 2.95 -4.45 -9.05
C LEU A 40 2.05 -3.21 -9.02
N LYS A 41 2.53 -2.07 -9.56
CA LYS A 41 1.81 -0.79 -9.57
C LYS A 41 1.26 -0.41 -8.18
N LEU A 42 2.09 -0.57 -7.15
CA LEU A 42 1.70 -0.17 -5.80
C LEU A 42 1.66 1.36 -5.71
N THR A 43 0.58 1.89 -5.15
CA THR A 43 0.38 3.32 -4.90
C THR A 43 0.31 3.59 -3.40
N LYS A 44 0.53 4.84 -2.98
CA LYS A 44 0.35 5.25 -1.58
C LYS A 44 -1.04 5.82 -1.39
N LEU A 45 -1.76 5.31 -0.40
CA LEU A 45 -3.06 5.82 0.01
C LEU A 45 -2.91 6.60 1.30
N SER A 46 -3.42 7.84 1.30
CA SER A 46 -3.50 8.68 2.50
C SER A 46 -4.57 8.14 3.45
N MET A 47 -4.24 8.07 4.73
CA MET A 47 -5.15 7.74 5.82
C MET A 47 -5.39 8.96 6.71
N SER A 48 -6.41 8.90 7.56
CA SER A 48 -6.69 9.93 8.55
C SER A 48 -5.45 10.22 9.41
N GLY A 49 -5.17 11.51 9.64
CA GLY A 49 -4.01 11.94 10.43
C GLY A 49 -2.70 12.06 9.65
N GLY A 50 -2.73 12.08 8.31
CA GLY A 50 -1.56 12.39 7.47
C GLY A 50 -0.63 11.20 7.21
N ARG A 51 -0.97 10.01 7.69
CA ARG A 51 -0.23 8.77 7.43
C ARG A 51 -0.52 8.24 6.03
N GLN A 52 0.40 7.49 5.45
CA GLN A 52 0.24 6.91 4.11
C GLN A 52 0.72 5.47 4.09
N LYS A 53 0.08 4.60 3.32
CA LYS A 53 0.54 3.21 3.16
C LYS A 53 0.46 2.71 1.73
N TYR A 54 1.29 1.73 1.39
CA TYR A 54 1.24 1.06 0.09
C TYR A 54 -0.02 0.22 -0.06
N VAL A 55 -0.66 0.33 -1.22
CA VAL A 55 -1.79 -0.50 -1.67
C VAL A 55 -1.60 -0.88 -3.14
N ALA A 56 -2.12 -2.03 -3.54
CA ALA A 56 -2.03 -2.48 -4.93
C ALA A 56 -3.24 -2.05 -5.75
N LEU A 57 -3.00 -1.57 -6.96
CA LEU A 57 -4.02 -1.39 -7.99
C LEU A 57 -4.18 -2.72 -8.74
N VAL A 58 -5.00 -3.63 -8.20
CA VAL A 58 -5.30 -4.90 -8.89
C VAL A 58 -6.59 -4.73 -9.70
N GLU A 59 -6.49 -4.86 -11.02
CA GLU A 59 -7.67 -5.01 -11.87
C GLU A 59 -8.24 -6.44 -11.70
N THR A 60 -9.36 -6.52 -10.96
CA THR A 60 -10.37 -7.60 -10.95
C THR A 60 -10.10 -8.93 -10.22
N SER A 61 -10.86 -9.17 -9.14
CA SER A 61 -11.71 -10.35 -8.90
C SER A 61 -12.57 -10.11 -7.65
N GLU A 62 -13.85 -10.47 -7.70
CA GLU A 62 -14.98 -9.98 -6.88
C GLU A 62 -14.85 -10.13 -5.35
N ASP A 63 -13.92 -10.95 -4.86
CA ASP A 63 -13.76 -11.22 -3.41
C ASP A 63 -12.85 -10.18 -2.72
N LEU A 64 -11.92 -9.59 -3.48
CA LEU A 64 -11.00 -8.58 -2.98
C LEU A 64 -11.61 -7.18 -3.01
N SER A 65 -12.58 -6.93 -3.90
CA SER A 65 -13.15 -5.60 -4.12
C SER A 65 -13.83 -5.01 -2.89
N GLU A 66 -14.50 -5.78 -2.04
CA GLU A 66 -15.22 -5.19 -0.88
C GLU A 66 -14.27 -4.55 0.14
N LYS A 67 -13.17 -5.24 0.47
CA LYS A 67 -12.16 -4.71 1.41
C LYS A 67 -11.43 -3.51 0.81
N TYR A 68 -11.19 -3.52 -0.50
CA TYR A 68 -10.59 -2.41 -1.22
C TYR A 68 -11.53 -1.21 -1.40
N THR A 69 -12.83 -1.40 -1.68
CA THR A 69 -13.80 -0.31 -1.78
C THR A 69 -13.84 0.49 -0.48
N ARG A 70 -13.76 -0.17 0.68
CA ARG A 70 -13.67 0.55 1.97
C ARG A 70 -12.40 1.38 2.07
N ILE A 71 -11.23 0.79 1.80
CA ILE A 71 -9.94 1.50 1.89
C ILE A 71 -9.85 2.64 0.86
N PHE A 72 -10.31 2.43 -0.37
CA PHE A 72 -10.36 3.45 -1.41
C PHE A 72 -11.32 4.58 -1.05
N ARG A 73 -12.49 4.26 -0.48
CA ARG A 73 -13.46 5.27 -0.05
C ARG A 73 -12.92 6.11 1.10
N ASP A 74 -12.26 5.48 2.08
CA ASP A 74 -11.64 6.18 3.20
C ASP A 74 -10.46 7.07 2.74
N GLY A 75 -9.66 6.58 1.78
CA GLY A 75 -8.55 7.35 1.19
C GLY A 75 -9.00 8.50 0.30
N PHE A 76 -10.03 8.30 -0.54
CA PHE A 76 -10.59 9.34 -1.41
C PHE A 76 -11.23 10.48 -0.60
N LEU A 77 -11.98 10.15 0.46
CA LEU A 77 -12.53 11.15 1.39
C LEU A 77 -11.42 11.95 2.11
N SER A 78 -10.26 11.34 2.37
CA SER A 78 -9.13 12.04 2.97
C SER A 78 -8.43 13.01 2.01
N MET A 79 -8.36 12.70 0.71
CA MET A 79 -7.82 13.60 -0.32
C MET A 79 -8.73 14.81 -0.53
N ASP A 80 -10.06 14.62 -0.55
CA ASP A 80 -11.03 15.72 -0.67
C ASP A 80 -10.93 16.69 0.53
N MET A 81 -10.74 16.17 1.76
CA MET A 81 -10.52 17.02 2.94
C MET A 81 -9.17 17.75 2.95
N ALA A 82 -8.13 17.19 2.32
CA ALA A 82 -6.80 17.81 2.26
C ALA A 82 -6.68 18.92 1.21
N GLN A 83 -7.61 19.02 0.24
CA GLN A 83 -7.66 20.15 -0.69
C GLN A 83 -8.20 21.45 -0.07
N ASN A 84 -8.61 21.44 1.20
CA ASN A 84 -9.18 22.61 1.86
C ASN A 84 -8.21 23.33 2.83
N ILE A 85 -6.90 23.15 2.65
CA ILE A 85 -5.89 23.99 3.30
C ILE A 85 -5.34 24.94 2.23
N LEU A 86 -6.02 26.08 2.08
CA LEU A 86 -5.53 27.30 1.42
C LEU A 86 -4.63 28.09 2.37
#